data_AF-A0A1F7X2R3-F1
#
_entry.id   AF-A0A1F7X2R3-F1
#
_cell.length_a   1.000
_cell.length_b   1.000
_cell.length_c   1.000
_cell.angle_alpha   90.00
_cell.angle_beta   90.00
_cell.angle_gamma   90.00
#
_symmetry.space_group_name_H-M   'P 1'
#
loop_
_entity.id
_entity.type
_entity.pdbx_description
1 polymer ?
#
loop_
_entity_poly.entity_id
_entity_poly.type
_entity_poly.pdbx_seq_one_letter_code
_entity_poly.pdbx_strand_id
1 'polypeptide(L)'
;MGADLYIEKITNETTKRWRKELDKAKPGRRKWEYYWSKMYPATGYFRDSYNDGNLLWKFGLSYWNDFPKLMRRGSQLMSPAKVKILLKMLKEREESFQIGIAMNCSDEERRYYLKKYKRLKRFLNNAIKLNTFIRCSI
;
A
#
# COMPACT_ATOMS: atom_id res chain seq x y z
N MET A 1 -7.80 -2.68 10.80
CA MET A 1 -6.95 -3.66 10.10
C MET A 1 -6.26 -2.97 8.92
N GLY A 2 -4.95 -3.13 8.84
CA GLY A 2 -4.08 -2.58 7.81
C GLY A 2 -3.85 -3.57 6.68
N ALA A 3 -2.95 -3.23 5.77
CA ALA A 3 -2.61 -4.10 4.67
C ALA A 3 -1.22 -3.83 4.15
N ASP A 4 -0.64 -4.87 3.57
CA ASP A 4 0.57 -4.78 2.76
C ASP A 4 0.23 -5.00 1.29
N LEU A 5 0.59 -4.01 0.46
CA LEU A 5 0.31 -4.01 -0.97
C LEU A 5 1.62 -4.11 -1.75
N TYR A 6 1.65 -5.00 -2.75
CA TYR A 6 2.85 -5.32 -3.51
C TYR A 6 2.57 -5.25 -5.01
N ILE A 7 3.29 -4.42 -5.76
CA ILE A 7 3.26 -4.45 -7.23
C ILE A 7 4.01 -5.69 -7.68
N GLU A 8 3.32 -6.66 -8.29
CA GLU A 8 3.88 -7.99 -8.57
C GLU A 8 5.13 -7.91 -9.43
N LYS A 9 5.10 -7.13 -10.53
CA LYS A 9 6.27 -7.01 -11.43
C LYS A 9 7.55 -6.58 -10.70
N ILE A 10 7.45 -5.55 -9.85
CA ILE A 10 8.61 -5.04 -9.10
C ILE A 10 9.02 -6.04 -8.02
N THR A 11 8.06 -6.44 -7.19
CA THR A 11 8.35 -7.20 -5.98
C THR A 11 8.75 -8.65 -6.26
N ASN A 12 8.28 -9.25 -7.36
CA ASN A 12 8.72 -10.57 -7.78
C ASN A 12 10.18 -10.55 -8.25
N GLU A 13 10.57 -9.54 -9.04
CA GLU A 13 11.96 -9.38 -9.51
C GLU A 13 12.92 -9.14 -8.33
N THR A 14 12.59 -8.22 -7.44
CA THR A 14 13.42 -7.92 -6.26
C THR A 14 13.45 -9.09 -5.28
N THR A 15 12.34 -9.81 -5.09
CA THR A 15 12.30 -11.02 -4.25
C THR A 15 13.20 -12.11 -4.81
N LYS A 16 13.12 -12.39 -6.12
CA LYS A 16 14.01 -13.37 -6.78
C LYS A 16 15.49 -13.04 -6.55
N ARG A 17 15.85 -11.75 -6.61
CA ARG A 17 17.23 -11.28 -6.44
C ARG A 17 17.71 -11.35 -5.00
N TRP A 18 16.89 -10.97 -4.02
CA TRP A 18 17.36 -10.69 -2.66
C TRP A 18 16.90 -11.70 -1.59
N ARG A 19 15.97 -12.62 -1.89
CA ARG A 19 15.44 -13.58 -0.91
C ARG A 19 16.54 -14.39 -0.22
N LYS A 20 17.48 -14.94 -0.99
CA LYS A 20 18.59 -15.74 -0.44
C LYS A 20 19.43 -14.96 0.56
N GLU A 21 19.72 -13.68 0.28
CA GLU A 21 20.51 -12.83 1.17
C GLU A 21 19.72 -12.39 2.40
N LEU A 22 18.41 -12.14 2.26
CA LEU A 22 17.53 -11.89 3.39
C LEU A 22 17.50 -13.09 4.35
N ASP A 23 17.38 -14.31 3.83
CA ASP A 23 17.32 -15.53 4.64
C ASP A 23 18.62 -15.77 5.43
N LYS A 24 19.79 -15.55 4.81
CA LYS A 24 21.09 -15.58 5.49
C LYS A 24 21.22 -14.49 6.56
N ALA A 25 20.54 -13.35 6.38
CA ALA A 25 20.60 -12.21 7.27
C ALA A 25 19.67 -12.32 8.49
N LYS A 26 18.78 -13.33 8.58
CA LYS A 26 17.86 -13.53 9.73
C LYS A 26 18.51 -13.47 11.12
N PRO A 27 19.76 -13.93 11.34
CA PRO A 27 20.40 -13.79 12.65
C PRO A 27 20.74 -12.33 13.02
N GLY A 28 20.73 -11.39 12.08
CA GLY A 28 21.14 -9.99 12.29
C GLY A 28 20.11 -8.97 11.83
N ARG A 29 19.44 -8.30 12.78
CA ARG A 29 18.36 -7.33 12.54
C ARG A 29 18.68 -6.27 11.48
N ARG A 30 19.84 -5.61 11.57
CA ARG A 30 20.23 -4.53 10.63
C ARG A 30 20.42 -5.02 9.20
N LYS A 31 21.07 -6.17 9.01
CA LYS A 31 21.24 -6.78 7.68
C LYS A 31 19.90 -7.25 7.13
N TRP A 32 19.06 -7.83 7.98
CA TRP A 32 17.72 -8.25 7.60
C TRP A 32 16.87 -7.08 7.12
N GLU A 33 16.81 -5.98 7.88
CA GLU A 33 16.07 -4.76 7.51
C GLU A 33 16.57 -4.17 6.18
N TYR A 34 17.90 -4.19 5.96
CA TYR A 34 18.49 -3.76 4.70
C TYR A 34 17.97 -4.60 3.51
N TYR A 35 18.11 -5.93 3.54
CA TYR A 35 17.65 -6.77 2.43
C TYR A 35 16.12 -6.77 2.30
N TRP A 36 15.40 -6.60 3.40
CA TRP A 36 13.94 -6.43 3.38
C TRP A 36 13.56 -5.18 2.58
N SER A 37 14.24 -4.06 2.82
CA SER A 37 14.03 -2.82 2.06
C SER A 37 14.37 -2.95 0.57
N LYS A 38 15.32 -3.83 0.21
CA LYS A 38 15.67 -4.15 -1.19
C LYS A 38 14.63 -5.05 -1.84
N MET A 39 14.04 -5.99 -1.10
CA MET A 39 12.93 -6.82 -1.57
C MET A 39 11.65 -6.01 -1.76
N TYR A 40 11.39 -5.06 -0.88
CA TYR A 40 10.15 -4.27 -0.86
C TYR A 40 10.44 -2.77 -0.99
N PRO A 41 10.96 -2.33 -2.15
CA PRO A 41 11.27 -0.92 -2.37
C PRO A 41 9.99 -0.08 -2.35
N ALA A 42 10.09 1.19 -1.94
CA ALA A 42 8.94 2.10 -1.86
C ALA A 42 8.20 2.31 -3.19
N THR A 43 8.82 1.97 -4.33
CA THR A 43 8.21 2.00 -5.66
C THR A 43 7.29 0.82 -5.94
N GLY A 44 7.48 -0.31 -5.25
CA GLY A 44 6.74 -1.57 -5.44
C GLY A 44 6.00 -2.06 -4.19
N TYR A 45 6.13 -1.37 -3.07
CA TYR A 45 5.53 -1.75 -1.79
C TYR A 45 4.89 -0.57 -1.07
N PHE A 46 3.66 -0.78 -0.59
CA PHE A 46 2.93 0.16 0.25
C PHE A 46 2.37 -0.57 1.46
N ARG A 47 2.64 -0.03 2.65
CA ARG A 47 2.10 -0.53 3.92
C ARG A 47 1.13 0.47 4.51
N ASP A 48 -0.05 -0.01 4.86
CA ASP A 48 -0.98 0.69 5.72
C ASP A 48 -1.02 0.05 7.10
N SER A 49 -1.19 0.85 8.15
CA SER A 49 -1.08 0.36 9.53
C SER A 49 -2.39 -0.25 10.00
N TYR A 50 -2.28 -1.10 11.02
CA TYR A 50 -3.42 -1.83 11.61
C TYR A 50 -4.13 -1.05 12.72
N ASN A 51 -3.61 0.12 13.08
CA ASN A 51 -4.06 1.03 14.14
C ASN A 51 -4.53 2.38 13.56
N ASP A 52 -4.68 3.39 14.40
CA ASP A 52 -5.17 4.73 14.02
C ASP A 52 -4.39 5.38 12.88
N GLY A 53 -3.12 5.01 12.66
CA GLY A 53 -2.34 5.44 11.52
C GLY A 53 -2.83 4.94 10.15
N ASN A 54 -3.93 4.18 10.10
CA ASN A 54 -4.53 3.62 8.90
C ASN A 54 -5.06 4.73 7.99
N LEU A 55 -4.57 4.78 6.75
CA LEU A 55 -4.95 5.82 5.81
C LEU A 55 -6.37 5.60 5.29
N LEU A 56 -6.73 4.36 4.93
CA LEU A 56 -8.04 4.08 4.34
C LEU A 56 -9.21 4.42 5.27
N TRP A 57 -9.02 4.26 6.58
CA TRP A 57 -10.01 4.69 7.58
C TRP A 57 -10.32 6.18 7.50
N LYS A 58 -9.34 7.03 7.19
CA LYS A 58 -9.56 8.47 6.99
C LYS A 58 -10.34 8.78 5.70
N PHE A 59 -10.42 7.82 4.77
CA PHE A 59 -11.31 7.87 3.60
C PHE A 59 -12.66 7.15 3.85
N GLY A 60 -12.92 6.67 5.06
CA GLY A 60 -14.10 5.84 5.36
C GLY A 60 -14.13 4.52 4.57
N LEU A 61 -12.96 4.01 4.20
CA LEU A 61 -12.78 2.75 3.48
C LEU A 61 -12.20 1.68 4.41
N SER A 62 -12.49 0.42 4.10
CA SER A 62 -12.03 -0.74 4.84
C SER A 62 -11.38 -1.75 3.90
N TYR A 63 -10.14 -2.15 4.23
CA TYR A 63 -9.49 -3.26 3.54
C TYR A 63 -10.34 -4.54 3.57
N TRP A 64 -11.07 -4.80 4.65
CA TRP A 64 -11.87 -6.02 4.77
C TRP A 64 -13.20 -5.96 4.02
N ASN A 65 -13.84 -4.80 3.93
CA ASN A 65 -15.16 -4.69 3.31
C ASN A 65 -15.08 -4.29 1.83
N ASP A 66 -14.08 -3.49 1.46
CA ASP A 66 -13.98 -2.91 0.12
C ASP A 66 -13.01 -3.68 -0.77
N PHE A 67 -11.86 -4.15 -0.26
CA PHE A 67 -10.89 -4.83 -1.12
C PHE A 67 -11.37 -6.16 -1.68
N PRO A 68 -12.19 -6.99 -0.99
CA PRO A 68 -12.72 -8.20 -1.61
C PRO A 68 -13.52 -7.94 -2.90
N LYS A 69 -14.13 -6.75 -3.05
CA LYS A 69 -14.86 -6.33 -4.27
C LYS A 69 -13.91 -5.84 -5.38
N LEU A 70 -12.69 -5.45 -5.00
CA LEU A 70 -11.65 -4.94 -5.89
C LEU A 70 -10.64 -6.03 -6.29
N MET A 71 -10.55 -7.12 -5.54
CA MET A 71 -9.70 -8.26 -5.86
C MET A 71 -10.40 -9.26 -6.78
N ARG A 72 -9.61 -10.05 -7.50
CA ARG A 72 -10.11 -11.21 -8.25
C ARG A 72 -10.60 -12.26 -7.25
N ARG A 73 -11.82 -12.78 -7.47
CA ARG A 73 -12.48 -13.77 -6.62
C ARG A 73 -11.55 -14.94 -6.29
N GLY A 74 -11.48 -15.32 -5.01
CA GLY A 74 -10.63 -16.41 -4.53
C GLY A 74 -9.13 -16.12 -4.57
N SER A 75 -8.71 -14.86 -4.75
CA SER A 75 -7.30 -14.49 -4.79
C SER A 75 -7.02 -13.16 -4.10
N GLN A 76 -5.74 -12.93 -3.81
CA GLN A 76 -5.22 -11.70 -3.24
C GLN A 76 -4.80 -10.68 -4.32
N LEU A 77 -5.25 -10.83 -5.56
CA LEU A 77 -4.76 -10.01 -6.68
C LEU A 77 -5.78 -8.97 -7.11
N MET A 78 -5.34 -7.71 -7.19
CA MET A 78 -6.09 -6.58 -7.75
C MET A 78 -5.54 -6.24 -9.14
N SER A 79 -6.40 -6.25 -10.16
CA SER A 79 -6.00 -5.94 -11.55
C SER A 79 -5.82 -4.44 -11.77
N PRO A 80 -5.07 -4.00 -12.79
CA PRO A 80 -4.93 -2.58 -13.14
C PRO A 80 -6.27 -1.84 -13.31
N ALA A 81 -7.30 -2.51 -13.86
CA ALA A 81 -8.64 -1.94 -13.98
C ALA A 81 -9.29 -1.68 -12.62
N LYS A 82 -9.13 -2.61 -11.66
CA LYS A 82 -9.62 -2.46 -10.29
C LYS A 82 -8.81 -1.42 -9.50
N VAL A 83 -7.52 -1.27 -9.79
CA VAL A 83 -6.69 -0.18 -9.23
C VAL A 83 -7.22 1.20 -9.67
N LYS A 84 -7.65 1.34 -10.94
CA LYS A 84 -8.29 2.59 -11.41
C LYS A 84 -9.60 2.88 -10.65
N ILE A 85 -10.39 1.84 -10.37
CA ILE A 85 -11.61 2.00 -9.56
C ILE A 85 -11.27 2.46 -8.13
N LEU A 86 -10.26 1.86 -7.49
CA LEU A 86 -9.81 2.30 -6.17
C LEU A 86 -9.35 3.77 -6.18
N LEU A 87 -8.58 4.19 -7.19
CA LEU A 87 -8.19 5.59 -7.34
C LEU A 87 -9.40 6.52 -7.49
N LYS A 88 -10.43 6.09 -8.22
CA LYS A 88 -11.68 6.84 -8.35
C LYS A 88 -12.38 6.98 -7.01
N MET A 89 -12.53 5.89 -6.25
CA MET A 89 -13.14 5.90 -4.91
C MET A 89 -12.39 6.84 -3.96
N LEU A 90 -11.05 6.84 -4.01
CA LEU A 90 -10.23 7.74 -3.19
C LEU A 90 -10.42 9.20 -3.61
N LYS A 91 -10.55 9.48 -4.91
CA LYS A 91 -10.79 10.83 -5.43
C LYS A 91 -12.17 11.35 -5.04
N GLU A 92 -13.21 10.52 -5.16
CA GLU A 92 -14.59 10.86 -4.78
C GLU A 92 -14.73 11.20 -3.29
N ARG A 93 -13.80 10.70 -2.45
CA ARG A 93 -13.80 10.92 -1.00
C ARG A 93 -12.68 11.86 -0.53
N GLU A 94 -11.94 12.48 -1.47
CA GLU A 94 -10.78 13.31 -1.15
C GLU A 94 -11.17 14.53 -0.31
N GLU A 95 -12.32 15.15 -0.60
CA GLU A 95 -12.83 16.29 0.18
C GLU A 95 -13.16 15.91 1.63
N SER A 96 -13.96 14.86 1.84
CA SER A 96 -14.29 14.38 3.18
C SER A 96 -13.04 13.95 3.97
N PHE A 97 -12.06 13.36 3.30
CA PHE A 97 -10.75 13.06 3.88
C PHE A 97 -10.03 14.33 4.36
N GLN A 98 -9.97 15.38 3.53
CA GLN A 98 -9.30 16.64 3.88
C GLN A 98 -9.98 17.32 5.08
N ILE A 99 -11.32 17.41 5.07
CA ILE A 99 -12.09 17.96 6.19
C ILE A 99 -11.87 17.12 7.44
N GLY A 100 -11.95 15.78 7.31
CA GLY A 100 -11.80 14.85 8.42
C GLY A 100 -10.45 14.97 9.13
N ILE A 101 -9.34 15.06 8.37
CA ILE A 101 -8.02 15.27 8.98
C ILE A 101 -7.84 16.70 9.48
N ALA A 102 -8.48 17.70 8.85
CA ALA A 102 -8.39 19.09 9.30
C ALA A 102 -9.01 19.30 10.68
N MET A 103 -10.16 18.65 10.93
CA MET A 103 -10.92 18.77 12.17
C MET A 103 -10.42 17.87 13.31
N ASN A 104 -9.92 16.66 12.99
CA ASN A 104 -9.71 15.61 13.99
C ASN A 104 -8.24 15.20 14.18
N CYS A 105 -7.28 15.89 13.55
CA CYS A 105 -5.88 15.54 13.65
C CYS A 105 -5.02 16.77 13.95
N SER A 106 -3.94 16.55 14.68
CA SER A 106 -2.87 17.52 14.88
C SER A 106 -2.14 17.86 13.57
N ASP A 107 -1.38 18.96 13.54
CA ASP A 107 -0.55 19.33 12.38
C ASP A 107 0.43 18.25 11.94
N GLU A 108 0.99 17.51 12.89
CA GLU A 108 1.90 16.41 12.59
C GLU A 108 1.18 15.26 11.90
N GLU A 109 0.03 14.84 12.45
CA GLU A 109 -0.79 13.77 11.87
C GLU A 109 -1.32 14.17 10.49
N ARG A 110 -1.78 15.41 10.32
CA ARG A 110 -2.21 15.94 9.00
C ARG A 110 -1.10 15.79 7.96
N ARG A 111 0.13 16.23 8.30
CA ARG A 111 1.31 16.08 7.41
C ARG A 111 1.62 14.61 7.14
N TYR A 112 1.50 13.74 8.13
CA TYR A 112 1.68 12.30 7.98
C TYR A 112 0.69 11.70 6.98
N TYR A 113 -0.63 11.93 7.14
CA TYR A 113 -1.65 11.37 6.25
C TYR A 113 -1.55 11.94 4.83
N LEU A 114 -1.29 13.23 4.67
CA LEU A 114 -1.09 13.84 3.34
C LEU A 114 0.11 13.23 2.61
N LYS A 115 1.24 13.06 3.30
CA LYS A 115 2.43 12.41 2.75
C LYS A 115 2.17 10.95 2.40
N LYS A 116 1.45 10.23 3.27
CA LYS A 116 1.09 8.82 3.06
C LYS A 116 0.11 8.66 1.88
N TYR A 117 -0.86 9.54 1.74
CA TYR A 117 -1.78 9.55 0.60
C TYR A 117 -1.06 9.85 -0.72
N LYS A 118 -0.13 10.81 -0.74
CA LYS A 118 0.73 11.07 -1.91
C LYS A 118 1.59 9.84 -2.28
N ARG A 119 2.02 9.05 -1.29
CA ARG A 119 2.72 7.77 -1.54
C ARG A 119 1.77 6.72 -2.12
N LEU A 120 0.57 6.56 -1.57
CA LEU A 120 -0.44 5.63 -2.09
C LEU A 120 -0.79 5.96 -3.55
N LYS A 121 -1.09 7.23 -3.87
CA LYS A 121 -1.39 7.65 -5.25
C LYS A 121 -0.27 7.29 -6.22
N ARG A 122 0.99 7.56 -5.84
CA ARG A 122 2.16 7.19 -6.66
C ARG A 122 2.28 5.68 -6.85
N PHE A 123 2.09 4.90 -5.78
CA PHE A 123 2.11 3.44 -5.83
C PHE A 123 1.03 2.88 -6.79
N LEU A 124 -0.23 3.33 -6.64
CA LEU A 124 -1.34 2.87 -7.49
C LEU A 124 -1.14 3.27 -8.97
N ASN A 125 -0.71 4.51 -9.22
CA ASN A 125 -0.38 4.97 -10.57
C ASN A 125 0.78 4.19 -11.19
N ASN A 126 1.77 3.77 -10.39
CA ASN A 126 2.87 2.96 -10.88
C ASN A 126 2.39 1.56 -11.30
N ALA A 127 1.49 0.93 -10.55
CA ALA A 127 0.90 -0.35 -10.92
C ALA A 127 0.12 -0.27 -12.24
N ILE A 128 -0.64 0.82 -12.44
CA ILE A 128 -1.35 1.09 -13.70
C ILE A 128 -0.36 1.29 -14.85
N LYS A 129 0.67 2.12 -14.66
CA LYS A 129 1.70 2.40 -15.68
C LYS A 129 2.42 1.11 -16.12
N LEU A 130 2.72 0.24 -15.16
CA LEU A 130 3.38 -1.05 -15.42
C LEU A 130 2.41 -2.13 -15.92
N ASN A 131 1.12 -1.82 -16.00
CA ASN A 131 0.04 -2.73 -16.38
C ASN A 131 0.14 -4.09 -15.66
N THR A 132 0.30 -4.06 -14.34
CA THR A 132 0.54 -5.27 -13.54
C THR A 132 -0.38 -5.33 -12.31
N PHE A 133 -0.56 -6.54 -11.78
CA PHE A 133 -1.39 -6.75 -10.60
C PHE A 133 -0.73 -6.22 -9.33
N ILE A 134 -1.57 -5.89 -8.37
CA ILE A 134 -1.17 -5.65 -6.99
C ILE A 134 -1.59 -6.87 -6.17
N ARG A 135 -0.65 -7.50 -5.47
CA ARG A 135 -0.95 -8.47 -4.43
C ARG A 135 -1.30 -7.74 -3.14
N CYS A 136 -2.46 -8.05 -2.58
CA CYS A 136 -3.01 -7.45 -1.38
C CYS A 136 -2.97 -8.47 -0.24
N SER A 137 -2.15 -8.21 0.76
CA SER A 137 -2.11 -8.96 2.01
C SER A 137 -2.91 -8.18 3.05
N ILE A 138 -4.18 -8.55 3.23
CA ILE A 138 -5.18 -7.90 4.10
C ILE A 138 -5.51 -8.73 5.33
#